data_AF-A0A7W6BUF5-F1
#
_entry.id   AF-A0A7W6BUF5-F1
#
_cell.length_a   1.000
_cell.length_b   1.000
_cell.length_c   1.000
_cell.angle_alpha   90.00
_cell.angle_beta   90.00
_cell.angle_gamma   90.00
#
_symmetry.space_group_name_H-M   'P 1'
#
loop_
_entity.id
_entity.type
_entity.pdbx_description
1 polymer ?
#
loop_
_entity_poly.entity_id
_entity_poly.type
_entity_poly.pdbx_seq_one_letter_code
_entity_poly.pdbx_strand_id
1 'polypeptide(L)' 'MQMISTSAAADNAAFFAAIANAERRALHSYFDQHVVADDEAGYITIDEGDYGALPMTIIDRIVHSVPGGLLDEY' A
#
# COMPACT_ATOMS: atom_id res chain seq x y z
N MET A 1 17.30 27.06 10.10
CA MET A 1 17.03 26.78 8.68
C MET A 1 17.41 25.33 8.44
N GLN A 2 16.59 24.55 7.71
CA GLN A 2 16.83 23.16 7.27
C GLN A 2 16.42 22.01 8.23
N MET A 3 15.12 21.73 8.32
CA MET A 3 14.54 20.44 8.79
C MET A 3 13.56 19.83 7.77
N ILE A 4 13.49 20.37 6.55
CA ILE A 4 12.48 19.98 5.54
C ILE A 4 12.96 18.79 4.69
N SER A 5 14.28 18.64 4.53
CA SER A 5 14.87 17.58 3.70
C SER A 5 14.82 16.20 4.38
N THR A 6 14.94 16.16 5.72
CA THR A 6 14.94 14.91 6.50
C THR A 6 13.54 14.32 6.63
N SER A 7 12.50 15.15 6.74
CA SER A 7 11.11 14.69 6.83
C SER A 7 10.61 14.13 5.50
N ALA A 8 10.87 14.79 4.37
CA ALA A 8 10.48 14.30 3.05
C ALA A 8 11.20 13.00 2.68
N ALA A 9 12.49 12.86 3.04
CA ALA A 9 13.24 11.63 2.82
C ALA A 9 12.69 10.46 3.67
N ALA A 10 12.34 10.73 4.94
CA ALA A 10 11.74 9.73 5.82
C ALA A 10 10.34 9.30 5.34
N ASP A 11 9.53 10.26 4.87
CA ASP A 11 8.20 9.99 4.31
C ASP A 11 8.28 9.10 3.06
N ASN A 12 9.17 9.45 2.12
CA ASN A 12 9.44 8.63 0.94
C ASN A 12 9.92 7.23 1.32
N ALA A 13 10.78 7.10 2.33
CA ALA A 13 11.26 5.80 2.80
C ALA A 13 10.12 4.94 3.37
N ALA A 14 9.20 5.54 4.14
CA ALA A 14 8.02 4.86 4.66
C ALA A 14 7.09 4.42 3.53
N PHE A 15 6.87 5.29 2.54
CA PHE A 15 6.06 4.98 1.36
C PHE A 15 6.65 3.82 0.55
N PHE A 16 7.95 3.85 0.25
CA PHE A 16 8.61 2.76 -0.48
C PHE A 16 8.64 1.45 0.31
N ALA A 17 8.76 1.50 1.64
CA ALA A 17 8.64 0.32 2.48
C ALA A 17 7.23 -0.32 2.38
N ALA A 18 6.18 0.51 2.34
CA ALA A 18 4.81 0.04 2.16
C ALA A 18 4.57 -0.54 0.76
N ILE A 19 5.17 0.05 -0.30
CA ILE A 19 5.13 -0.53 -1.65
C ILE A 19 5.84 -1.89 -1.68
N ALA A 20 7.06 -1.99 -1.15
CA ALA A 20 7.80 -3.25 -1.13
C ALA A 20 7.03 -4.35 -0.36
N ASN A 21 6.30 -3.99 0.69
CA ASN A 21 5.41 -4.90 1.40
C ASN A 21 4.21 -5.32 0.53
N ALA A 22 3.57 -4.37 -0.16
CA ALA A 22 2.48 -4.64 -1.10
C ALA A 22 2.92 -5.59 -2.22
N GLU A 23 4.09 -5.37 -2.83
CA GLU A 23 4.66 -6.26 -3.84
C GLU A 23 4.89 -7.67 -3.29
N ARG A 24 5.46 -7.82 -2.09
CA ARG A 24 5.66 -9.14 -1.48
C ARG A 24 4.35 -9.87 -1.20
N ARG A 25 3.32 -9.15 -0.77
CA ARG A 25 1.98 -9.74 -0.52
C ARG A 25 1.30 -10.13 -1.82
N ALA A 26 1.38 -9.27 -2.84
CA ALA A 26 0.76 -9.49 -4.14
C ALA A 26 1.24 -10.77 -4.81
N LEU A 27 2.53 -11.12 -4.67
CA LEU A 27 3.09 -12.39 -5.16
C LEU A 27 2.37 -13.65 -4.64
N HIS A 28 1.63 -13.54 -3.54
CA HIS A 28 0.95 -14.65 -2.88
C HIS A 28 -0.57 -14.45 -2.79
N SER A 29 -1.12 -13.45 -3.47
CA SER A 29 -2.56 -13.15 -3.46
C SER A 29 -3.09 -13.03 -4.90
N TYR A 30 -4.33 -13.49 -5.09
CA TYR A 30 -5.11 -13.23 -6.30
C TYR A 30 -5.65 -11.79 -6.33
N PHE A 31 -5.67 -11.13 -5.17
CA PHE A 31 -6.25 -9.82 -4.97
C PHE A 31 -5.18 -8.74 -5.00
N ASP A 32 -5.60 -7.56 -5.45
CA ASP A 32 -4.73 -6.39 -5.47
C ASP A 32 -4.36 -5.97 -4.05
N GLN A 33 -3.14 -5.48 -3.91
CA GLN A 33 -2.63 -4.92 -2.66
C GLN A 33 -2.63 -3.40 -2.78
N HIS A 34 -3.28 -2.73 -1.85
CA HIS A 34 -3.35 -1.27 -1.85
C HIS A 34 -2.49 -0.69 -0.75
N VAL A 35 -1.72 0.34 -1.08
CA VAL A 35 -1.06 1.22 -0.11
C VAL A 35 -1.99 2.38 0.16
N VAL A 36 -2.33 2.57 1.43
CA VAL A 36 -3.23 3.61 1.92
C VAL A 36 -2.43 4.59 2.77
N ALA A 37 -2.65 5.88 2.55
CA ALA A 37 -2.14 6.92 3.44
C ALA A 37 -3.08 7.07 4.65
N ASP A 38 -2.52 6.94 5.84
CA ASP A 38 -3.18 7.11 7.12
C ASP A 38 -2.53 8.24 7.92
N ASP A 39 -3.39 9.13 8.42
CA ASP A 39 -2.96 10.33 9.12
C ASP A 39 -2.28 10.02 10.47
N GLU A 40 -2.55 8.84 11.05
CA GLU A 40 -1.97 8.39 12.32
C GLU A 40 -0.90 7.30 12.11
N ALA A 41 -1.17 6.31 11.26
CA ALA A 41 -0.32 5.14 11.06
C ALA A 41 0.71 5.30 9.92
N GLY A 42 0.65 6.37 9.13
CA GLY A 42 1.50 6.57 7.95
C GLY A 42 1.01 5.72 6.78
N TYR A 43 1.92 5.02 6.08
CA TYR A 43 1.55 4.19 4.93
C TYR A 43 1.29 2.74 5.37
N ILE A 44 0.07 2.27 5.12
CA ILE A 44 -0.33 0.89 5.41
C ILE A 44 -0.61 0.11 4.14
N THR A 45 -0.34 -1.18 4.16
CA THR A 45 -0.68 -2.11 3.06
C THR A 45 -1.90 -2.91 3.45
N ILE A 46 -2.91 -2.95 2.57
CA ILE A 46 -4.11 -3.75 2.73
C ILE A 46 -4.27 -4.71 1.54
N ASP A 47 -4.87 -5.87 1.80
CA ASP A 47 -5.27 -6.83 0.77
C ASP A 47 -6.75 -6.61 0.45
N GLU A 48 -7.10 -6.43 -0.82
CA GLU A 48 -8.49 -6.25 -1.22
C GLU A 48 -9.38 -7.45 -0.82
N GLY A 49 -8.82 -8.65 -0.81
CA GLY A 49 -9.51 -9.89 -0.43
C GLY A 49 -9.97 -9.92 1.03
N ASP A 50 -9.37 -9.13 1.92
CA ASP A 50 -9.74 -9.07 3.34
C ASP A 50 -11.09 -8.35 3.56
N TYR A 51 -11.55 -7.54 2.60
CA TYR A 51 -12.70 -6.66 2.79
C TYR A 51 -13.95 -7.11 2.04
N GLY A 52 -13.83 -8.02 1.06
CA GLY A 52 -14.91 -8.48 0.19
C GLY A 52 -15.43 -7.39 -0.77
N ALA A 53 -15.84 -6.24 -0.22
CA ALA A 53 -16.02 -4.99 -0.93
C ALA A 53 -15.27 -3.88 -0.18
N LEU A 54 -14.28 -3.27 -0.84
CA LEU A 54 -13.45 -2.26 -0.21
C LEU A 54 -14.31 -1.01 0.14
N PRO A 55 -14.33 -0.55 1.40
CA PRO A 55 -15.08 0.64 1.78
C PRO A 55 -14.60 1.89 1.01
N MET A 56 -15.52 2.75 0.58
CA MET A 56 -15.19 4.00 -0.12
C MET A 56 -14.21 4.89 0.66
N THR A 57 -14.31 4.89 1.99
CA THR A 57 -13.41 5.65 2.86
C THR A 57 -11.95 5.19 2.77
N ILE A 58 -11.72 3.92 2.43
CA ILE A 58 -10.39 3.36 2.21
C ILE A 58 -9.95 3.67 0.77
N ILE A 59 -10.84 3.50 -0.21
CA ILE A 59 -10.59 3.77 -1.63
C ILE A 59 -10.05 5.19 -1.84
N ASP A 60 -10.69 6.18 -1.22
CA ASP A 60 -10.29 7.60 -1.35
C ASP A 60 -8.89 7.90 -0.80
N ARG A 61 -8.32 6.99 -0.01
CA ARG A 61 -7.03 7.13 0.66
C ARG A 61 -5.94 6.26 0.04
N ILE A 62 -6.27 5.50 -1.01
CA ILE A 62 -5.30 4.70 -1.76
C ILE A 62 -4.33 5.63 -2.50
N VAL A 63 -3.05 5.46 -2.23
CA VAL A 63 -1.96 6.20 -2.89
C VAL A 63 -1.19 5.35 -3.89
N HIS A 64 -1.25 4.02 -3.76
CA HIS A 64 -0.65 3.09 -4.73
C HIS A 64 -1.39 1.75 -4.72
N SER A 65 -1.44 1.06 -5.85
CA SER A 65 -2.01 -0.27 -5.96
C SER A 65 -1.05 -1.18 -6.71
N VAL A 66 -0.85 -2.38 -6.19
CA VAL A 66 -0.04 -3.43 -6.79
C VAL A 66 -0.97 -4.56 -7.20
N PRO A 67 -0.99 -4.94 -8.50
CA PRO A 67 -1.87 -6.00 -8.97
C PRO A 67 -1.51 -7.34 -8.33
N GLY A 68 -2.53 -8.15 -8.00
CA GLY A 68 -2.35 -9.52 -7.54
C GLY A 68 -1.48 -10.34 -8.51
N GLY A 69 -0.49 -11.05 -7.97
CA GLY A 69 0.52 -11.77 -8.74
C GLY A 69 0.25 -13.27 -8.87
N LEU A 70 -0.73 -13.81 -8.14
CA LEU A 70 -1.11 -15.21 -8.28
C LEU A 70 -1.95 -15.37 -9.56
N LEU A 71 -1.40 -16.07 -10.55
CA LEU A 71 -2.10 -16.48 -11.77
C LEU A 71 -2.54 -17.94 -11.61
N ASP A 72 -3.85 -18.22 -11.75
CA ASP A 72 -4.43 -19.57 -11.67
C ASP A 72 -4.31 -20.37 -12.98
N GLU A 73 -3.45 -19.96 -13.91
CA GLU A 73 -3.34 -20.61 -15.22
C GLU A 73 -2.24 -21.69 -15.24
N TYR A 74 -2.62 -22.94 -14.95
CA TYR A 74 -1.92 -24.17 -15.38
C TYR A 74 -2.90 -25.30 -15.72
#